data_AF-A0A820ZPT9-F1
#
_entry.id   AF-A0A820ZPT9-F1
#
_cell.length_a   1.000
_cell.length_b   1.000
_cell.length_c   1.000
_cell.angle_alpha   90.00
_cell.angle_beta   90.00
_cell.angle_gamma   90.00
#
_symmetry.space_group_name_H-M   'P 1'
#
loop_
_entity.id
_entity.type
_entity.pdbx_description
1 polymer ?
#
loop_
_entity_poly.entity_id
_entity_poly.type
_entity_poly.pdbx_seq_one_letter_code
_entity_poly.pdbx_strand_id
1 'polypeptide(L)'
;RYDECMEYKRSMIIYDLDSLIGVNQSESQSSMGTSTSSSVVHQALYIYVTSRFREAVIETNNKSNVEKWSIAVVRDPFLLKKFSQDVEFPKTDREEEEYKEEQRKEKELIKCIKCRDFFIENENKMGNCTYHDGFVYDNLSLELTKYTPSMASEILNLDEFEMIHYPQRKDEIDRRKGRFKYICCDSTVQSTIGSSAGGCKKGKHAMGVSSNKQKRSRMLTKDAIDQWENVCMENDEYNERWSQLFTNRSKGGFK
;
A
#
# COMPACT_ATOMS: atom_id res chain seq x y z
N ARG A 1 -23.58 -28.31 33.90
CA ARG A 1 -23.65 -26.85 34.23
C ARG A 1 -24.53 -26.11 33.23
N TYR A 2 -24.31 -26.19 31.91
CA TYR A 2 -25.27 -25.62 30.95
C TYR A 2 -26.66 -26.28 31.06
N ASP A 3 -26.71 -27.62 31.09
CA ASP A 3 -27.99 -28.35 31.19
C ASP A 3 -28.76 -27.99 32.47
N GLU A 4 -28.04 -27.84 33.58
CA GLU A 4 -28.58 -27.34 34.85
C GLU A 4 -29.14 -25.92 34.72
N CYS A 5 -28.46 -24.99 34.05
CA CYS A 5 -29.03 -23.66 33.76
C CYS A 5 -30.30 -23.73 32.90
N MET A 6 -30.45 -24.75 32.06
CA MET A 6 -31.62 -24.90 31.19
C MET A 6 -32.87 -25.36 31.94
N GLU A 7 -32.73 -26.01 33.10
CA GLU A 7 -33.83 -26.49 33.95
C GLU A 7 -34.58 -25.35 34.64
N TYR A 8 -33.91 -24.24 34.91
CA TYR A 8 -34.52 -23.09 35.59
C TYR A 8 -35.19 -22.14 34.60
N LYS A 9 -36.36 -21.61 35.00
CA LYS A 9 -37.08 -20.56 34.25
C LYS A 9 -36.27 -19.27 34.14
N ARG A 10 -35.48 -18.95 35.17
CA ARG A 10 -34.58 -17.81 35.17
C ARG A 10 -33.19 -18.30 35.53
N SER A 11 -32.23 -18.13 34.63
CA SER A 11 -30.86 -18.54 34.87
C SER A 11 -29.88 -17.64 34.15
N MET A 12 -28.65 -17.64 34.65
CA MET A 12 -27.55 -16.91 34.06
C MET A 12 -26.32 -17.81 34.09
N ILE A 13 -25.59 -17.85 32.98
CA ILE A 13 -24.29 -18.49 32.89
C ILE A 13 -23.24 -17.44 32.50
N ILE A 14 -22.12 -17.46 33.22
CA ILE A 14 -21.01 -16.54 33.00
C ILE A 14 -19.80 -17.37 32.60
N TYR A 15 -19.20 -17.02 31.46
CA TYR A 15 -17.99 -17.64 30.95
C TYR A 15 -16.85 -16.62 31.03
N ASP A 16 -15.84 -16.92 31.83
CA ASP A 16 -14.54 -16.23 31.77
C ASP A 16 -13.70 -16.89 30.68
N LEU A 17 -13.66 -16.26 29.50
CA LEU A 17 -13.04 -16.87 28.32
C LEU A 17 -11.52 -16.88 28.42
N ASP A 18 -10.91 -15.89 29.08
CA ASP A 18 -9.46 -15.82 29.22
C ASP A 18 -8.94 -17.04 30.01
N SER A 19 -9.61 -17.35 31.13
CA SER A 19 -9.27 -18.48 31.99
C SER A 19 -9.66 -19.83 31.39
N LEU A 20 -10.78 -19.91 30.68
CA LEU A 20 -11.34 -21.17 30.17
C LEU A 20 -10.68 -21.61 28.86
N ILE A 21 -10.37 -20.65 27.98
CA ILE A 21 -9.99 -20.91 26.59
C ILE A 21 -8.49 -20.74 26.40
N GLY A 22 -7.92 -19.68 27.00
CA GLY A 22 -6.51 -19.32 26.87
C GLY A 22 -6.12 -18.84 25.47
N VAL A 23 -5.21 -17.89 25.42
CA VAL A 23 -4.60 -17.39 24.18
C VAL A 23 -3.10 -17.65 24.24
N ASN A 24 -2.58 -18.33 23.22
CA ASN A 24 -1.15 -18.47 23.02
C ASN A 24 -0.66 -17.33 22.12
N GLN A 25 0.36 -16.60 22.56
CA GLN A 25 0.97 -15.51 21.79
C GLN A 25 2.37 -15.95 21.39
N SER A 26 2.61 -16.02 20.07
CA SER A 26 3.90 -16.35 19.49
C SER A 26 4.52 -15.08 18.92
N GLU A 27 5.61 -14.63 19.52
CA GLU A 27 6.41 -13.52 19.00
C GLU A 27 7.54 -14.07 18.13
N SER A 28 7.60 -13.62 16.88
CA SER A 28 8.70 -13.94 15.98
C SER A 28 9.47 -12.66 15.65
N GLN A 29 10.75 -12.64 15.99
CA GLN A 29 11.67 -11.57 15.62
C GLN A 29 12.34 -11.91 14.28
N SER A 30 12.19 -11.03 13.31
CA SER A 30 12.92 -11.08 12.05
C SER A 30 13.80 -9.84 11.90
N SER A 31 14.79 -9.89 11.01
CA SER A 31 15.56 -8.70 10.60
C SER A 31 14.68 -7.58 10.00
N MET A 32 13.40 -7.86 9.75
CA MET A 32 12.40 -6.91 9.23
C MET A 32 11.43 -6.40 10.31
N GLY A 33 11.56 -6.84 11.56
CA GLY A 33 10.72 -6.45 12.69
C GLY A 33 10.15 -7.62 13.50
N THR A 34 9.49 -7.28 14.60
CA THR A 34 8.70 -8.17 15.46
C THR A 34 7.31 -8.40 14.87
N SER A 35 6.92 -9.65 14.66
CA SER A 35 5.52 -10.01 14.39
C SER A 35 4.98 -10.87 15.52
N THR A 36 3.80 -10.53 16.01
CA THR A 36 3.07 -11.27 17.03
C THR A 36 1.92 -12.02 16.37
N SER A 37 1.83 -13.33 16.58
CA SER A 37 0.67 -14.14 16.19
C SER A 37 -0.02 -14.69 17.42
N SER A 38 -1.35 -14.72 17.42
CA SER A 38 -2.16 -15.19 18.54
C SER A 38 -3.06 -16.34 18.11
N SER A 39 -3.22 -17.34 18.97
CA SER A 39 -4.09 -18.48 18.71
C SER A 39 -4.81 -18.95 19.98
N VAL A 40 -5.98 -19.55 19.79
CA VAL A 40 -6.77 -20.14 20.87
C VAL A 40 -6.16 -21.47 21.32
N VAL A 41 -5.98 -21.66 22.63
CA VAL A 41 -5.40 -22.90 23.19
C VAL A 41 -6.45 -24.02 23.23
N HIS A 42 -7.60 -23.76 23.86
CA HIS A 42 -8.67 -24.77 24.02
C HIS A 42 -9.78 -24.59 22.98
N GLN A 43 -9.49 -24.95 21.74
CA GLN A 43 -10.40 -24.76 20.61
C GLN A 43 -11.76 -25.47 20.80
N ALA A 44 -11.80 -26.65 21.42
CA ALA A 44 -13.05 -27.38 21.66
C ALA A 44 -14.00 -26.61 22.60
N LEU A 45 -13.46 -26.02 23.68
CA LEU A 45 -14.24 -25.19 24.60
C LEU A 45 -14.69 -23.89 23.94
N TYR A 46 -13.82 -23.27 23.14
CA TYR A 46 -14.17 -22.08 22.36
C TYR A 46 -15.34 -22.33 21.41
N ILE A 47 -15.30 -23.41 20.63
CA ILE A 47 -16.37 -23.78 19.70
C ILE A 47 -17.68 -24.02 20.47
N TYR A 48 -17.61 -24.76 21.59
CA TYR A 48 -18.78 -25.03 22.42
C TYR A 48 -19.44 -23.74 22.92
N VAL A 49 -18.66 -22.86 23.56
CA VAL A 49 -19.20 -21.59 24.10
C VAL A 49 -19.76 -20.72 22.97
N THR A 50 -19.03 -20.57 21.87
CA THR A 50 -19.47 -19.80 20.70
C THR A 50 -20.81 -20.30 20.14
N SER A 51 -20.98 -21.62 20.01
CA SER A 51 -22.26 -22.22 19.56
C SER A 51 -23.42 -21.83 20.47
N ARG A 52 -23.22 -21.89 21.80
CA ARG A 52 -24.26 -21.53 22.77
C ARG A 52 -24.65 -20.05 22.71
N PHE A 53 -23.70 -19.16 22.48
CA PHE A 53 -24.02 -17.74 22.30
C PHE A 53 -24.80 -17.48 21.02
N ARG A 54 -24.47 -18.15 19.91
CA ARG A 54 -25.25 -18.03 18.66
C ARG A 54 -26.69 -18.54 18.81
N GLU A 55 -26.87 -19.65 19.54
CA GLU A 55 -28.19 -20.23 19.83
C GLU A 55 -29.04 -19.30 20.72
N ALA A 56 -28.41 -18.59 21.67
CA ALA A 56 -29.10 -17.72 22.63
C ALA A 56 -29.77 -16.48 21.99
N VAL A 57 -29.36 -16.07 20.79
CA VAL A 57 -29.89 -14.88 20.07
C VAL A 57 -31.31 -15.12 19.51
N ILE A 58 -31.82 -16.36 19.44
CA ILE A 58 -33.00 -16.71 18.61
C ILE A 58 -34.31 -16.94 19.39
N GLU A 59 -34.34 -16.93 20.73
CA GLU A 59 -35.59 -17.15 21.48
C GLU A 59 -36.36 -15.86 21.84
N THR A 60 -36.57 -14.94 20.89
CA THR A 60 -37.59 -13.86 20.99
C THR A 60 -39.02 -14.39 20.75
N ASN A 61 -39.36 -15.56 21.28
CA ASN A 61 -40.72 -16.07 21.25
C ASN A 61 -41.40 -15.65 22.56
N ASN A 62 -42.05 -14.49 22.54
CA ASN A 62 -42.75 -13.78 23.64
C ASN A 62 -43.87 -14.58 24.37
N LYS A 63 -43.84 -15.92 24.35
CA LYS A 63 -44.89 -16.79 24.92
C LYS A 63 -44.47 -17.54 26.18
N SER A 64 -43.18 -17.58 26.54
CA SER A 64 -42.69 -18.22 27.77
C SER A 64 -42.07 -17.18 28.70
N ASN A 65 -42.48 -17.17 29.98
CA ASN A 65 -41.84 -16.40 31.06
C ASN A 65 -40.46 -16.96 31.43
N VAL A 66 -39.65 -17.33 30.44
CA VAL A 66 -38.33 -17.92 30.58
C VAL A 66 -37.30 -16.87 30.19
N GLU A 67 -36.35 -16.63 31.08
CA GLU A 67 -35.35 -15.59 30.94
C GLU A 67 -33.97 -16.20 31.21
N LYS A 68 -33.16 -16.35 30.16
CA LYS A 68 -31.86 -17.02 30.24
C LYS A 68 -30.78 -16.10 29.70
N TRP A 69 -29.79 -15.80 30.54
CA TRP A 69 -28.70 -14.91 30.22
C TRP A 69 -27.39 -15.68 30.04
N SER A 70 -26.64 -15.35 28.99
CA SER A 70 -25.28 -15.81 28.80
C SER A 70 -24.35 -14.60 28.75
N ILE A 71 -23.34 -14.58 29.62
CA ILE A 71 -22.38 -13.47 29.71
C ILE A 71 -20.98 -14.03 29.44
N ALA A 72 -20.28 -13.42 28.49
CA ALA A 72 -18.87 -13.71 28.23
C ALA A 72 -18.04 -12.56 28.81
N VAL A 73 -17.03 -12.90 29.61
CA VAL A 73 -16.03 -11.97 30.12
C VAL A 73 -14.74 -12.25 29.38
N VAL A 74 -14.22 -11.22 28.70
CA VAL A 74 -13.01 -11.32 27.87
C VAL A 74 -12.17 -10.07 28.08
N ARG A 75 -10.90 -10.26 28.42
CA ARG A 75 -9.90 -9.20 28.61
C ARG A 75 -8.88 -9.20 27.48
N ASP A 76 -8.52 -10.37 26.94
CA ASP A 76 -7.59 -10.45 25.82
C ASP A 76 -8.19 -9.81 24.55
N PRO A 77 -7.54 -8.81 23.94
CA PRO A 77 -8.10 -8.11 22.78
C PRO A 77 -8.28 -8.99 21.54
N PHE A 78 -7.39 -9.97 21.33
CA PHE A 78 -7.50 -10.90 20.20
C PHE A 78 -8.73 -11.80 20.40
N LEU A 79 -8.89 -12.35 21.60
CA LEU A 79 -10.02 -13.21 21.93
C LEU A 79 -11.34 -12.43 21.89
N LEU A 80 -11.36 -11.19 22.37
CA LEU A 80 -12.54 -10.32 22.30
C LEU A 80 -12.94 -10.04 20.84
N LYS A 81 -11.99 -9.59 20.00
CA LYS A 81 -12.25 -9.31 18.58
C LYS A 81 -12.75 -10.58 17.87
N LYS A 82 -12.11 -11.72 18.12
CA LYS A 82 -12.48 -13.00 17.50
C LYS A 82 -13.84 -13.50 17.96
N PHE A 83 -14.11 -13.51 19.26
CA PHE A 83 -15.35 -13.99 19.84
C PHE A 83 -16.54 -13.12 19.40
N SER A 84 -16.42 -11.79 19.51
CA SER A 84 -17.47 -10.86 19.08
C SER A 84 -17.80 -11.01 17.59
N GLN A 85 -16.80 -11.24 16.74
CA GLN A 85 -17.02 -11.55 15.31
C GLN A 85 -17.73 -12.90 15.13
N ASP A 86 -17.25 -13.94 15.81
CA ASP A 86 -17.79 -15.28 15.65
C ASP A 86 -19.23 -15.37 16.17
N VAL A 87 -19.61 -14.66 17.23
CA VAL A 87 -21.01 -14.64 17.73
C VAL A 87 -21.90 -13.58 17.06
N GLU A 88 -21.38 -12.86 16.06
CA GLU A 88 -22.06 -11.74 15.40
C GLU A 88 -22.57 -10.70 16.40
N PHE A 89 -21.78 -10.44 17.45
CA PHE A 89 -22.15 -9.47 18.48
C PHE A 89 -22.28 -8.08 17.86
N PRO A 90 -23.36 -7.34 18.12
CA PRO A 90 -23.53 -6.00 17.59
C PRO A 90 -22.34 -5.11 17.94
N LYS A 91 -21.71 -4.55 16.93
CA LYS A 91 -20.64 -3.57 17.12
C LYS A 91 -21.25 -2.25 17.59
N THR A 92 -20.51 -1.53 18.41
CA THR A 92 -20.84 -0.11 18.67
C THR A 92 -20.58 0.74 17.42
N ASP A 93 -21.23 1.90 17.32
CA ASP A 93 -21.02 2.82 16.19
C ASP A 93 -19.53 3.15 15.97
N ARG A 94 -18.78 3.34 17.07
CA ARG A 94 -17.34 3.60 17.03
C ARG A 94 -16.55 2.43 16.46
N GLU A 95 -16.82 1.21 16.90
CA GLU A 95 -16.13 0.00 16.40
C GLU A 95 -16.47 -0.28 14.93
N GLU A 96 -17.68 0.05 14.51
CA GLU A 96 -18.08 -0.09 13.12
C GLU A 96 -17.38 0.95 12.22
N GLU A 97 -17.22 2.19 12.68
CA GLU A 97 -16.41 3.21 12.00
C GLU A 97 -14.94 2.79 11.87
N GLU A 98 -14.32 2.34 12.97
CA GLU A 98 -12.94 1.85 12.98
C GLU A 98 -12.75 0.69 12.00
N TYR A 99 -13.68 -0.28 12.01
CA TYR A 99 -13.65 -1.42 11.09
C TYR A 99 -13.81 -1.00 9.62
N LYS A 100 -14.70 -0.05 9.32
CA LYS A 100 -14.86 0.50 7.98
C LYS A 100 -13.60 1.25 7.54
N GLU A 101 -12.94 1.96 8.44
CA GLU A 101 -11.69 2.65 8.15
C GLU A 101 -10.53 1.68 7.89
N GLU A 102 -10.39 0.62 8.68
CA GLU A 102 -9.41 -0.47 8.45
C GLU A 102 -9.61 -1.11 7.07
N GLN A 103 -10.84 -1.51 6.75
CA GLN A 103 -11.15 -2.07 5.43
C GLN A 103 -10.87 -1.10 4.28
N ARG A 104 -11.11 0.20 4.51
CA ARG A 104 -10.81 1.22 3.51
C ARG A 104 -9.31 1.28 3.27
N LYS A 105 -8.48 1.30 4.32
CA LYS A 105 -7.01 1.32 4.24
C LYS A 105 -6.46 0.08 3.54
N GLU A 106 -7.03 -1.09 3.80
CA GLU A 106 -6.63 -2.35 3.16
C GLU A 106 -6.86 -2.36 1.64
N LYS A 107 -7.88 -1.63 1.16
CA LYS A 107 -8.25 -1.58 -0.26
C LYS A 107 -7.80 -0.28 -0.94
N GLU A 108 -7.15 0.61 -0.22
CA GLU A 108 -6.78 1.93 -0.73
C GLU A 108 -5.61 1.83 -1.71
N LEU A 109 -5.89 2.09 -2.98
CA LEU A 109 -4.88 2.24 -4.01
C LEU A 109 -4.23 3.62 -3.90
N ILE A 110 -2.93 3.62 -3.64
CA ILE A 110 -2.11 4.81 -3.49
C ILE A 110 -1.18 4.90 -4.69
N LYS A 111 -1.11 6.06 -5.35
CA LYS A 111 -0.15 6.25 -6.44
C LYS A 111 1.24 6.54 -5.85
N CYS A 112 2.29 5.96 -6.41
CA CYS A 112 3.67 6.12 -5.96
C CYS A 112 4.32 7.34 -6.64
N ILE A 113 5.04 8.18 -5.89
CA ILE A 113 5.74 9.35 -6.48
C ILE A 113 6.94 8.96 -7.33
N LYS A 114 7.58 7.82 -7.02
CA LYS A 114 8.83 7.37 -7.64
C LYS A 114 8.59 6.66 -8.99
N CYS A 115 7.75 5.62 -8.97
CA CYS A 115 7.48 4.80 -10.15
C CYS A 115 6.16 5.14 -10.85
N ARG A 116 5.32 6.00 -10.25
CA ARG A 116 4.01 6.43 -10.77
C ARG A 116 2.95 5.32 -10.85
N ASP A 117 3.25 4.10 -10.42
CA ASP A 117 2.29 2.99 -10.29
C ASP A 117 1.42 3.11 -9.04
N PHE A 118 0.31 2.37 -9.01
CA PHE A 118 -0.55 2.24 -7.83
C PHE A 118 -0.13 1.06 -6.97
N PHE A 119 -0.22 1.21 -5.65
CA PHE A 119 0.11 0.18 -4.67
C PHE A 119 -0.82 0.25 -3.46
N ILE A 120 -0.94 -0.85 -2.71
CA ILE A 120 -1.64 -0.92 -1.42
C ILE A 120 -0.60 -0.82 -0.30
N GLU A 121 -0.83 0.02 0.71
CA GLU A 121 0.13 0.29 1.80
C GLU A 121 0.57 -1.00 2.51
N ASN A 122 -0.38 -1.91 2.79
CA ASN A 122 -0.12 -3.19 3.44
C ASN A 122 0.69 -4.18 2.59
N GLU A 123 0.68 -4.01 1.26
CA GLU A 123 1.44 -4.84 0.33
C GLU A 123 2.82 -4.22 0.00
N ASN A 124 3.12 -3.01 0.49
CA ASN A 124 4.31 -2.25 0.14
C ASN A 124 5.60 -2.82 0.78
N LYS A 125 6.19 -3.79 0.10
CA LYS A 125 7.45 -4.44 0.51
C LYS A 125 8.66 -3.83 -0.19
N MET A 126 9.84 -4.04 0.39
CA MET A 126 11.09 -3.62 -0.23
C MET A 126 11.28 -4.36 -1.56
N GLY A 127 11.48 -3.62 -2.64
CA GLY A 127 11.68 -4.17 -3.98
C GLY A 127 10.45 -4.17 -4.88
N ASN A 128 9.27 -3.84 -4.36
CA ASN A 128 8.05 -3.74 -5.16
C ASN A 128 8.05 -2.51 -6.07
N CYS A 129 8.71 -1.43 -5.66
CA CYS A 129 8.84 -0.22 -6.46
C CYS A 129 10.14 -0.26 -7.27
N THR A 130 10.02 -0.26 -8.60
CA THR A 130 11.14 -0.05 -9.54
C THR A 130 11.10 1.38 -10.07
N TYR A 131 12.16 2.15 -9.85
CA TYR A 131 12.18 3.57 -10.20
C TYR A 131 13.55 4.05 -10.69
N HIS A 132 13.55 5.21 -11.33
CA HIS A 132 14.73 6.02 -11.59
C HIS A 132 14.77 7.17 -10.59
N ASP A 133 15.94 7.42 -10.02
CA ASP A 133 16.20 8.54 -9.10
C ASP A 133 17.21 9.54 -9.66
N GLY A 134 17.54 9.40 -10.95
CA GLY A 134 18.32 10.37 -11.70
C GLY A 134 17.44 11.16 -12.67
N PHE A 135 17.90 12.35 -13.01
CA PHE A 135 17.31 13.17 -14.06
C PHE A 135 17.49 12.59 -15.46
N VAL A 136 16.81 13.19 -16.43
CA VAL A 136 16.92 12.86 -17.85
C VAL A 136 17.83 13.87 -18.54
N TYR A 137 18.60 13.45 -19.53
CA TYR A 137 19.37 14.36 -20.38
C TYR A 137 19.14 14.07 -21.86
N ASP A 138 19.29 15.09 -22.69
CA ASP A 138 19.28 14.95 -24.14
C ASP A 138 20.65 14.47 -24.64
N ASN A 139 20.70 13.22 -25.07
CA ASN A 139 21.90 12.58 -25.60
C ASN A 139 22.25 13.06 -27.02
N LEU A 140 21.34 13.70 -27.75
CA LEU A 140 21.63 14.30 -29.05
C LEU A 140 22.08 15.77 -28.94
N SER A 141 21.77 16.44 -27.83
CA SER A 141 22.25 17.80 -27.54
C SER A 141 23.76 17.81 -27.27
N LEU A 142 24.45 18.82 -27.81
CA LEU A 142 25.86 19.11 -27.52
C LEU A 142 26.05 19.48 -26.03
N GLU A 143 25.08 20.18 -25.46
CA GLU A 143 25.13 20.71 -24.11
C GLU A 143 24.69 19.70 -23.04
N LEU A 144 24.23 18.50 -23.45
CA LEU A 144 23.65 17.49 -22.55
C LEU A 144 22.56 18.08 -21.65
N THR A 145 21.68 18.91 -22.22
CA THR A 145 20.62 19.63 -21.50
C THR A 145 19.82 18.69 -20.61
N LYS A 146 19.63 19.10 -19.34
CA LYS A 146 18.94 18.32 -18.31
C LYS A 146 17.43 18.57 -18.36
N TYR A 147 16.65 17.53 -18.08
CA TYR A 147 15.20 17.52 -18.06
C TYR A 147 14.71 16.70 -16.87
N THR A 148 13.55 17.06 -16.33
CA THR A 148 12.82 16.13 -15.47
C THR A 148 12.19 15.02 -16.32
N PRO A 149 11.92 13.83 -15.74
CA PRO A 149 11.16 12.79 -16.43
C PRO A 149 9.83 13.30 -16.99
N SER A 150 9.09 14.12 -16.23
CA SER A 150 7.85 14.76 -16.73
C SER A 150 8.06 15.60 -17.97
N MET A 151 9.06 16.48 -17.98
CA MET A 151 9.37 17.34 -19.14
C MET A 151 9.76 16.50 -20.35
N ALA A 152 10.64 15.50 -20.18
CA ALA A 152 11.06 14.63 -21.27
C ALA A 152 9.89 13.84 -21.86
N SER A 153 9.01 13.30 -21.02
CA SER A 153 7.78 12.62 -21.45
C SER A 153 6.84 13.56 -22.20
N GLU A 154 6.67 14.81 -21.78
CA GLU A 154 5.83 15.79 -22.47
C GLU A 154 6.32 16.05 -23.89
N ILE A 155 7.63 16.25 -24.08
CA ILE A 155 8.19 16.48 -25.41
C ILE A 155 8.07 15.23 -26.29
N LEU A 156 8.28 14.02 -25.73
CA LEU A 156 8.08 12.77 -26.48
C LEU A 156 6.61 12.56 -26.88
N ASN A 157 5.66 12.89 -26.01
CA ASN A 157 4.23 12.80 -26.33
C ASN A 157 3.86 13.78 -27.46
N LEU A 158 4.46 14.98 -27.49
CA LEU A 158 4.29 15.93 -28.60
C LEU A 158 4.89 15.38 -29.90
N ASP A 159 6.08 14.79 -29.86
CA ASP A 159 6.70 14.14 -31.02
C ASP A 159 5.81 12.98 -31.55
N GLU A 160 5.21 12.17 -30.67
CA GLU A 160 4.26 11.12 -31.06
C GLU A 160 2.97 11.68 -31.66
N PHE A 161 2.45 12.78 -31.11
CA PHE A 161 1.29 13.46 -31.67
C PHE A 161 1.59 14.02 -33.08
N GLU A 162 2.75 14.63 -33.29
CA GLU A 162 3.19 15.08 -34.62
C GLU A 162 3.29 13.94 -35.62
N MET A 163 3.75 12.75 -35.19
CA MET A 163 3.85 11.57 -36.05
C MET A 163 2.49 11.13 -36.61
N ILE A 164 1.42 11.29 -35.82
CA ILE A 164 0.04 11.00 -36.24
C ILE A 164 -0.42 12.00 -37.30
N HIS A 165 -0.09 13.28 -37.14
CA HIS A 165 -0.51 14.36 -38.04
C HIS A 165 0.35 14.50 -39.31
N TYR A 166 1.62 14.10 -39.25
CA TYR A 166 2.58 14.22 -40.33
C TYR A 166 3.34 12.90 -40.58
N PRO A 167 2.68 11.87 -41.15
CA PRO A 167 3.28 10.55 -41.34
C PRO A 167 4.58 10.55 -42.17
N GLN A 168 4.74 11.51 -43.07
CA GLN A 168 5.96 11.70 -43.87
C GLN A 168 7.21 12.03 -43.04
N ARG A 169 7.05 12.47 -41.78
CA ARG A 169 8.16 12.75 -40.84
C ARG A 169 8.40 11.60 -39.86
N LYS A 170 7.73 10.46 -40.03
CA LYS A 170 7.81 9.33 -39.09
C LYS A 170 9.25 8.87 -38.82
N ASP A 171 10.05 8.66 -39.85
CA ASP A 171 11.44 8.18 -39.69
C ASP A 171 12.33 9.19 -38.94
N GLU A 172 12.08 10.48 -39.14
CA GLU A 172 12.76 11.57 -38.43
C GLU A 172 12.39 11.59 -36.94
N ILE A 173 11.11 11.37 -36.64
CA ILE A 173 10.57 11.35 -35.28
C ILE A 173 11.00 10.07 -34.55
N ASP A 174 10.98 8.91 -35.20
CA ASP A 174 11.39 7.64 -34.62
C ASP A 174 12.89 7.66 -34.24
N ARG A 175 13.74 8.34 -35.03
CA ARG A 175 15.15 8.59 -34.65
C ARG A 175 15.29 9.44 -33.38
N ARG A 176 14.35 10.36 -33.13
CA ARG A 176 14.35 11.22 -31.93
C ARG A 176 13.89 10.51 -30.66
N LYS A 177 13.15 9.40 -30.75
CA LYS A 177 12.69 8.63 -29.57
C LYS A 177 13.82 8.12 -28.69
N GLY A 178 15.01 7.91 -29.26
CA GLY A 178 16.23 7.52 -28.54
C GLY A 178 17.00 8.65 -27.87
N ARG A 179 16.54 9.92 -27.96
CA ARG A 179 17.33 11.08 -27.53
C ARG A 179 17.45 11.20 -26.02
N PHE A 180 16.38 10.89 -25.29
CA PHE A 180 16.35 11.12 -23.85
C PHE A 180 16.80 9.90 -23.08
N LYS A 181 17.78 10.09 -22.20
CA LYS A 181 18.34 9.02 -21.37
C LYS A 181 18.34 9.39 -19.90
N TYR A 182 18.11 8.40 -19.05
CA TYR A 182 18.24 8.57 -17.60
C TYR A 182 19.71 8.53 -17.18
N ILE A 183 20.18 9.54 -16.44
CA ILE A 183 21.56 9.61 -15.96
C ILE A 183 21.96 8.45 -15.04
N CYS A 184 20.99 7.84 -14.36
CA CYS A 184 21.27 6.77 -13.40
C CYS A 184 21.69 5.45 -14.07
N CYS A 185 21.23 5.16 -15.30
CA CYS A 185 21.47 3.87 -15.94
C CYS A 185 21.56 3.90 -17.48
N ASP A 186 21.53 5.09 -18.08
CA ASP A 186 21.55 5.33 -19.53
C ASP A 186 20.41 4.68 -20.32
N SER A 187 19.36 4.22 -19.63
CA SER A 187 18.14 3.73 -20.27
C SER A 187 17.41 4.85 -20.99
N THR A 188 16.80 4.54 -22.13
CA THR A 188 16.02 5.49 -22.91
C THR A 188 14.66 5.74 -22.26
N VAL A 189 14.25 7.01 -22.20
CA VAL A 189 12.89 7.38 -21.78
C VAL A 189 11.91 6.89 -22.84
N GLN A 190 10.93 6.08 -22.45
CA GLN A 190 9.87 5.64 -23.35
C GLN A 190 8.70 6.62 -23.31
N SER A 191 8.20 6.96 -24.50
CA SER A 191 6.92 7.63 -24.64
C SER A 191 5.83 6.59 -24.45
N THR A 192 5.28 6.49 -23.25
CA THR A 192 4.00 5.85 -23.03
C THR A 192 3.46 6.31 -21.69
N ILE A 193 2.35 7.02 -21.76
CA ILE A 193 1.46 7.27 -20.63
C ILE A 193 0.94 5.89 -20.18
N GLY A 194 1.60 5.28 -19.19
CA GLY A 194 1.10 4.06 -18.51
C GLY A 194 1.96 2.80 -18.62
N SER A 195 3.11 2.81 -19.31
CA SER A 195 4.09 1.74 -19.16
C SER A 195 5.23 2.26 -18.29
N SER A 196 5.31 1.76 -17.05
CA SER A 196 6.44 2.00 -16.17
C SER A 196 7.70 1.43 -16.82
N ALA A 197 8.42 2.26 -17.58
CA ALA A 197 9.74 1.93 -18.08
C ALA A 197 10.57 1.47 -16.87
N GLY A 198 10.97 0.20 -16.88
CA GLY A 198 11.50 -0.47 -15.70
C GLY A 198 12.64 0.33 -15.07
N GLY A 199 12.41 0.82 -13.85
CA GLY A 199 13.41 1.57 -13.12
C GLY A 199 14.65 0.74 -12.79
N CYS A 200 15.82 1.37 -12.74
CA CYS A 200 17.07 0.70 -12.42
C CYS A 200 17.28 0.48 -10.92
N LYS A 201 16.54 1.19 -10.06
CA LYS A 201 16.58 1.01 -8.61
C LYS A 201 15.32 0.33 -8.09
N LYS A 202 15.48 -0.41 -7.00
CA LYS A 202 14.41 -1.14 -6.31
C LYS A 202 14.24 -0.60 -4.89
N GLY A 203 13.00 -0.42 -4.46
CA GLY A 203 12.70 0.09 -3.12
C GLY A 203 11.26 -0.16 -2.70
N LYS A 204 10.85 0.44 -1.59
CA LYS A 204 9.42 0.58 -1.26
C LYS A 204 8.81 1.71 -2.09
N HIS A 205 7.53 1.59 -2.41
CA HIS A 205 6.77 2.72 -2.95
C HIS A 205 6.76 3.85 -1.93
N ALA A 206 6.79 5.09 -2.42
CA ALA A 206 6.76 6.28 -1.59
C ALA A 206 5.49 7.07 -1.83
N MET A 207 4.91 7.55 -0.73
CA MET A 207 3.80 8.50 -0.75
C MET A 207 4.37 9.91 -0.87
N GLY A 208 3.69 10.78 -1.61
CA GLY A 208 4.00 12.22 -1.59
C GLY A 208 3.79 12.75 -0.18
N VAL A 209 4.69 13.61 0.28
CA VAL A 209 4.62 14.20 1.62
C VAL A 209 3.45 15.19 1.65
N SER A 210 2.22 14.68 1.86
CA SER A 210 1.12 15.55 2.27
C SER A 210 1.19 15.67 3.79
N SER A 211 1.72 16.80 4.26
CA SER A 211 1.86 17.15 5.68
C SER A 211 0.53 17.20 6.44
N ASN A 212 -0.61 17.08 5.75
CA ASN A 212 -1.94 17.02 6.35
C ASN A 212 -2.48 15.58 6.34
N LYS A 213 -2.32 14.90 7.48
CA LYS A 213 -2.88 13.56 7.77
C LYS A 213 -4.39 13.43 7.50
N GLN A 214 -5.14 14.54 7.47
CA GLN A 214 -6.60 14.53 7.33
C GLN A 214 -7.13 14.47 5.89
N LYS A 215 -6.28 14.64 4.87
CA LYS A 215 -6.68 14.44 3.46
C LYS A 215 -5.60 13.63 2.75
N ARG A 216 -5.60 12.32 3.00
CA ARG A 216 -4.99 11.33 2.10
C ARG A 216 -5.74 11.43 0.77
N SER A 217 -5.32 12.39 -0.08
CA SER A 217 -5.87 12.54 -1.42
C SER A 217 -5.47 11.33 -2.23
N ARG A 218 -6.47 10.66 -2.82
CA ARG A 218 -6.32 9.57 -3.80
C ARG A 218 -5.45 9.98 -5.00
N MET A 219 -5.29 11.29 -5.23
CA MET A 219 -4.52 11.84 -6.32
C MET A 219 -3.18 12.33 -5.81
N LEU A 220 -2.13 11.79 -6.44
CA LEU A 220 -0.79 12.34 -6.38
C LEU A 220 -0.84 13.80 -6.84
N THR A 221 -0.41 14.74 -6.00
CA THR A 221 -0.35 16.14 -6.40
C THR A 221 0.79 16.32 -7.39
N LYS A 222 0.59 17.19 -8.38
CA LYS A 222 1.66 17.60 -9.31
C LYS A 222 2.89 18.07 -8.52
N ASP A 223 2.66 18.84 -7.47
CA ASP A 223 3.69 19.32 -6.53
C ASP A 223 4.56 18.21 -5.93
N ALA A 224 3.98 17.05 -5.59
CA ALA A 224 4.75 15.94 -5.01
C ALA A 224 5.64 15.23 -6.06
N ILE A 225 5.20 15.21 -7.33
CA ILE A 225 6.03 14.73 -8.44
C ILE A 225 7.17 15.72 -8.65
N ASP A 226 6.84 17.00 -8.78
CA ASP A 226 7.81 18.05 -9.06
C ASP A 226 8.89 18.12 -7.97
N GLN A 227 8.50 17.98 -6.68
CA GLN A 227 9.45 17.87 -5.57
C GLN A 227 10.38 16.67 -5.70
N TRP A 228 9.85 15.48 -5.99
CA TRP A 228 10.67 14.28 -6.19
C TRP A 228 11.63 14.46 -7.38
N GLU A 229 11.15 15.00 -8.49
CA GLU A 229 11.96 15.22 -9.68
C GLU A 229 13.06 16.27 -9.44
N ASN A 230 12.78 17.31 -8.66
CA ASN A 230 13.79 18.28 -8.26
C ASN A 230 14.89 17.64 -7.40
N VAL A 231 14.53 16.75 -6.48
CA VAL A 231 15.52 15.96 -5.72
C VAL A 231 16.38 15.11 -6.65
N CYS A 232 15.80 14.50 -7.68
CA CYS A 232 16.55 13.74 -8.69
C CYS A 232 17.50 14.64 -9.51
N MET A 233 17.09 15.88 -9.81
CA MET A 233 17.88 16.88 -10.55
C MET A 233 19.09 17.39 -9.74
N GLU A 234 18.91 17.57 -8.44
CA GLU A 234 19.92 18.11 -7.52
C GLU A 234 20.83 17.03 -6.94
N ASN A 235 20.66 15.76 -7.34
CA ASN A 235 21.49 14.67 -6.86
C ASN A 235 22.98 14.83 -7.25
N ASP A 236 23.84 15.03 -6.25
CA ASP A 236 25.27 15.28 -6.42
C ASP A 236 26.00 14.17 -7.20
N GLU A 237 25.71 12.90 -6.91
CA GLU A 237 26.31 11.74 -7.59
C GLU A 237 26.03 11.80 -9.11
N TYR A 238 24.79 12.12 -9.47
CA TYR A 238 24.39 12.23 -10.87
C TYR A 238 24.89 13.50 -11.55
N ASN A 239 25.04 14.59 -10.81
CA ASN A 239 25.64 15.82 -11.31
C ASN A 239 27.14 15.65 -11.58
N GLU A 240 27.85 14.88 -10.76
CA GLU A 240 29.24 14.50 -11.03
C GLU A 240 29.35 13.63 -12.28
N ARG A 241 28.54 12.56 -12.38
CA ARG A 241 28.50 11.69 -13.57
C ARG A 241 28.20 12.48 -14.85
N TRP A 242 27.26 13.41 -14.80
CA TRP A 242 26.93 14.27 -15.93
C TRP A 242 28.11 15.17 -16.34
N SER A 243 28.82 15.74 -15.36
CA SER A 243 30.01 16.57 -15.63
C SER A 243 31.14 15.76 -16.29
N GLN A 244 31.30 14.50 -15.89
CA GLN A 244 32.23 13.57 -16.53
C GLN A 244 31.82 13.24 -17.97
N LEU A 245 30.53 12.97 -18.23
CA LEU A 245 30.01 12.75 -19.59
C LEU A 245 30.26 13.96 -20.50
N PHE A 246 30.02 15.17 -20.01
CA PHE A 246 30.27 16.41 -20.73
C PHE A 246 31.77 16.59 -21.06
N THR A 247 32.63 16.33 -20.08
CA THR A 247 34.09 16.39 -20.26
C THR A 247 34.59 15.35 -21.26
N ASN A 248 34.05 14.13 -21.23
CA ASN A 248 34.43 13.07 -22.15
C ASN A 248 34.00 13.37 -23.59
N ARG A 249 32.83 14.01 -23.79
CA ARG A 249 32.40 14.47 -25.12
C ARG A 249 33.28 15.57 -25.68
N SER A 250 33.66 16.54 -24.86
CA SER A 250 34.53 17.65 -25.29
C SER A 250 35.95 17.18 -25.63
N LYS A 251 36.50 16.21 -24.89
CA LYS A 251 37.81 15.59 -25.19
C LYS A 251 37.77 14.59 -26.34
N GLY A 252 36.63 13.93 -26.51
CA GLY A 252 36.44 12.84 -27.48
C GLY A 252 36.33 13.28 -28.93
N GLY A 253 36.24 14.60 -29.21
CA GLY A 253 36.25 15.22 -30.54
C GLY A 253 35.42 14.46 -31.58
N PHE A 254 34.18 14.91 -31.83
CA PHE A 254 33.26 14.36 -32.85
C PHE A 254 33.99 13.60 -33.98
N LYS A 255 34.00 12.27 -33.87
CA LYS A 255 34.31 11.38 -35.00
C LYS A 255 33.01 11.04 -35.70
#